data_AF-A0A165DK80-F1
#
_entry.id   AF-A0A165DK80-F1
#
_cell.length_a   1.000
_cell.length_b   1.000
_cell.length_c   1.000
_cell.angle_alpha   90.00
_cell.angle_beta   90.00
_cell.angle_gamma   90.00
#
_symmetry.space_group_name_H-M   'P 1'
#
loop_
_entity.id
_entity.type
_entity.pdbx_description
1 polymer ?
#
loop_
_entity_poly.entity_id
_entity_poly.type
_entity_poly.pdbx_seq_one_letter_code
_entity_poly.pdbx_strand_id
1 'polypeptide(L)'
;PTELCDRIIDFLDDDRMALRTCALTCRAWLSSAQYHIFSHVLLGEAQILQAFHSLLLISPHLGIYVRCLDIVAPIKSTPATRLRGVWLAIFQHLGSVRKLTVKGFLPHM
;
A
#
# COMPACT_ATOMS: atom_id res chain seq x y z
N PRO A 1 0.24 27.10 -4.95
CA PRO A 1 1.49 26.38 -5.27
C PRO A 1 1.43 24.96 -4.72
N THR A 2 1.77 23.96 -5.54
CA THR A 2 1.74 22.53 -5.16
C THR A 2 2.76 22.21 -4.07
N GLU A 3 3.94 22.85 -4.07
CA GLU A 3 4.98 22.55 -3.06
C GLU A 3 4.56 22.89 -1.63
N LEU A 4 3.70 23.91 -1.46
CA LEU A 4 3.17 24.25 -0.13
C LEU A 4 2.16 23.20 0.35
N CYS A 5 1.34 22.66 -0.58
CA CYS A 5 0.39 21.61 -0.25
C CYS A 5 1.14 20.32 0.14
N ASP A 6 2.17 19.95 -0.63
CA ASP A 6 3.01 18.80 -0.33
C ASP A 6 3.60 18.89 1.08
N ARG A 7 4.19 20.04 1.42
CA ARG A 7 4.73 20.27 2.77
C ARG A 7 3.70 20.14 3.88
N ILE A 8 2.46 20.59 3.67
CA ILE A 8 1.40 20.45 4.68
C ILE A 8 1.07 18.98 4.89
N ILE A 9 0.94 18.21 3.80
CA ILE A 9 0.62 16.79 3.86
C ILE A 9 1.77 15.97 4.45
N ASP A 10 3.03 16.36 4.22
CA ASP A 10 4.21 15.71 4.79
C ASP A 10 4.20 15.71 6.34
N PHE A 11 3.53 16.68 6.98
CA PHE A 11 3.35 16.69 8.44
C PHE A 11 2.29 15.69 8.94
N LEU A 12 1.58 14.99 8.05
CA LEU A 12 0.50 14.06 8.37
C LEU A 12 0.85 12.60 8.10
N ASP A 13 2.13 12.26 7.87
CA ASP A 13 2.65 10.91 7.59
C ASP A 13 1.98 9.82 8.45
N ASP A 14 1.93 10.04 9.76
CA ASP A 14 1.45 9.06 10.74
C ASP A 14 -0.08 9.06 10.94
N ASP A 15 -0.78 10.14 10.57
CA ASP A 15 -2.23 10.27 10.70
C ASP A 15 -2.97 9.86 9.41
N ARG A 16 -3.21 8.56 9.27
CA ARG A 16 -3.97 8.00 8.15
C ARG A 16 -5.40 8.51 8.03
N MET A 17 -6.04 8.95 9.12
CA MET A 17 -7.39 9.51 9.04
C MET A 17 -7.37 10.92 8.46
N ALA A 18 -6.42 11.74 8.89
CA ALA A 18 -6.18 13.06 8.31
C ALA A 18 -5.79 12.95 6.83
N LEU A 19 -4.89 12.04 6.47
CA LEU A 19 -4.50 11.81 5.07
C LEU A 19 -5.68 11.42 4.18
N ARG A 20 -6.57 10.54 4.65
CA ARG A 20 -7.80 10.17 3.92
C ARG A 20 -8.72 11.36 3.72
N THR A 21 -8.89 12.19 4.74
CA THR A 21 -9.68 13.43 4.63
C THR A 21 -9.05 14.37 3.61
N CYS A 22 -7.73 14.55 3.66
CA CYS A 22 -6.97 15.39 2.73
C CYS A 22 -7.07 14.90 1.27
N ALA A 23 -7.08 13.58 1.04
CA ALA A 23 -7.27 13.03 -0.29
C ALA A 23 -8.63 13.42 -0.90
N LEU A 24 -9.64 13.71 -0.08
CA LEU A 24 -10.99 14.06 -0.53
C LEU A 24 -11.23 15.57 -0.67
N THR A 25 -10.33 16.44 -0.19
CA THR A 25 -10.55 17.89 -0.22
C THR A 25 -10.38 18.49 -1.61
N CYS A 26 -9.25 18.22 -2.27
CA CYS A 26 -8.96 18.76 -3.60
C CYS A 26 -7.88 17.94 -4.34
N ARG A 27 -7.79 18.11 -5.66
CA ARG A 27 -6.80 17.42 -6.50
C ARG A 27 -5.35 17.74 -6.12
N ALA A 28 -5.10 18.95 -5.62
CA ALA A 28 -3.75 19.37 -5.22
C ALA A 28 -3.25 18.60 -3.99
N TRP A 29 -4.14 18.10 -3.13
CA TRP A 29 -3.79 17.34 -1.93
C TRP A 29 -3.90 15.83 -2.16
N LEU A 30 -4.69 15.42 -3.17
CA LEU A 30 -4.92 14.03 -3.51
C LEU A 30 -3.63 13.25 -3.77
N SER A 31 -2.74 13.75 -4.65
CA SER A 31 -1.54 13.02 -5.04
C SER A 31 -0.59 12.80 -3.85
N SER A 32 -0.36 13.84 -3.05
CA SER A 32 0.53 13.79 -1.89
C SER A 32 -0.07 12.91 -0.79
N ALA A 33 -1.38 13.02 -0.53
CA ALA A 33 -2.06 12.16 0.43
C ALA A 33 -2.05 10.69 0.00
N GLN A 34 -2.31 10.40 -1.29
CA GLN A 34 -2.20 9.04 -1.84
C GLN A 34 -0.77 8.51 -1.73
N TYR A 35 0.23 9.34 -2.00
CA TYR A 35 1.64 8.96 -1.83
C TYR A 35 1.89 8.47 -0.40
N HIS A 36 1.52 9.25 0.61
CA HIS A 36 1.72 8.86 2.02
C HIS A 36 0.91 7.61 2.40
N ILE A 37 -0.37 7.55 2.00
CA ILE A 37 -1.26 6.40 2.29
C ILE A 37 -0.71 5.09 1.71
N PHE A 38 -0.20 5.12 0.47
CA PHE A 38 0.21 3.91 -0.26
C PHE A 38 1.72 3.69 -0.29
N SER A 39 2.53 4.57 0.32
CA SER A 39 3.99 4.47 0.38
C SER A 39 4.45 3.16 1.02
N HIS A 40 3.73 2.69 2.04
CA HIS A 40 4.00 1.47 2.78
C HIS A 40 2.77 0.58 2.86
N VAL A 41 2.84 -0.57 2.19
CA VAL A 41 1.78 -1.57 2.13
C VAL A 41 2.20 -2.82 2.90
N LEU A 42 1.32 -3.30 3.78
CA LEU A 42 1.46 -4.54 4.53
C LEU A 42 0.43 -5.55 4.05
N LEU A 43 0.89 -6.68 3.49
CA LEU A 43 0.05 -7.77 2.99
C LEU A 43 0.30 -9.02 3.83
N GLY A 44 -0.49 -9.18 4.91
CA GLY A 44 -0.40 -10.34 5.81
C GLY A 44 -1.60 -11.29 5.78
N GLU A 45 -2.77 -10.77 5.39
CA GLU A 45 -4.02 -11.53 5.39
C GLU A 45 -4.56 -11.67 3.97
N ALA A 46 -5.18 -12.81 3.67
CA ALA A 46 -5.75 -13.07 2.36
C ALA A 46 -6.83 -12.03 1.98
N GLN A 47 -7.60 -11.55 2.95
CA GLN A 47 -8.61 -10.51 2.72
C GLN A 47 -7.98 -9.17 2.33
N ILE A 48 -6.89 -8.78 3.00
CA ILE A 48 -6.13 -7.56 2.68
C ILE A 48 -5.50 -7.68 1.29
N LEU A 49 -4.91 -8.84 0.98
CA LEU A 49 -4.34 -9.11 -0.34
C LEU A 49 -5.38 -8.97 -1.46
N GLN A 50 -6.58 -9.55 -1.27
CA GLN A 50 -7.67 -9.44 -2.23
C GLN A 50 -8.17 -7.99 -2.36
N ALA A 51 -8.38 -7.29 -1.24
CA ALA A 51 -8.81 -5.90 -1.26
C ALA A 51 -7.79 -5.01 -1.99
N PHE A 52 -6.50 -5.22 -1.76
CA PHE A 52 -5.44 -4.48 -2.43
C PHE A 52 -5.37 -4.81 -3.92
N HIS A 53 -5.54 -6.07 -4.31
CA HIS A 53 -5.65 -6.46 -5.71
C HIS A 53 -6.85 -5.78 -6.40
N SER A 54 -8.04 -5.84 -5.80
CA SER A 54 -9.23 -5.15 -6.32
C SER A 54 -9.02 -3.64 -6.43
N LEU A 55 -8.34 -3.03 -5.46
CA LEU A 55 -8.00 -1.61 -5.50
C LEU A 55 -7.09 -1.29 -6.69
N LEU A 56 -6.03 -2.06 -6.91
CA LEU A 56 -5.11 -1.83 -8.03
C LEU A 56 -5.75 -2.10 -9.40
N LEU A 57 -6.73 -3.00 -9.48
CA LEU A 57 -7.52 -3.18 -10.70
C LEU A 57 -8.36 -1.94 -11.04
N ILE A 58 -8.95 -1.29 -10.03
CA ILE A 58 -9.79 -0.09 -10.22
C ILE A 58 -8.92 1.18 -10.37
N SER A 59 -7.79 1.22 -9.69
CA SER A 59 -6.91 2.39 -9.58
C SER A 59 -5.43 1.99 -9.70
N PRO A 60 -4.98 1.58 -10.90
CA PRO A 60 -3.63 1.04 -11.11
C PRO A 60 -2.51 2.06 -10.85
N HIS A 61 -2.82 3.36 -10.98
CA HIS A 61 -1.89 4.44 -10.66
C HIS A 61 -1.47 4.44 -9.18
N LEU A 62 -2.23 3.84 -8.26
CA LEU A 62 -1.81 3.77 -6.86
C LEU A 62 -0.57 2.88 -6.66
N GLY A 63 -0.32 1.95 -7.58
CA GLY A 63 0.85 1.07 -7.55
C GLY A 63 2.18 1.82 -7.65
N ILE A 64 2.21 2.98 -8.31
CA ILE A 64 3.45 3.78 -8.45
C ILE A 64 3.89 4.44 -7.13
N TYR A 65 2.99 4.54 -6.15
CA TYR A 65 3.30 5.11 -4.85
C TYR A 65 3.91 4.10 -3.88
N VAL A 66 3.74 2.79 -4.12
CA VAL A 66 4.26 1.75 -3.22
C VAL A 66 5.79 1.74 -3.24
N ARG A 67 6.40 2.11 -2.12
CA ARG A 67 7.86 2.12 -1.91
C ARG A 67 8.32 0.98 -1.00
N CYS A 68 7.52 0.64 -0.02
CA CYS A 68 7.80 -0.41 0.95
C CYS A 68 6.65 -1.43 0.89
N LEU A 69 6.98 -2.68 0.57
CA LEU A 69 6.05 -3.79 0.62
C LEU A 69 6.50 -4.78 1.68
N ASP A 70 5.67 -4.98 2.69
CA ASP A 70 5.88 -6.01 3.71
C ASP A 70 4.88 -7.14 3.50
N ILE A 71 5.37 -8.36 3.34
CA ILE A 71 4.56 -9.57 3.20
C ILE A 71 4.71 -10.38 4.49
N VAL A 72 3.59 -10.70 5.14
CA VAL A 72 3.56 -11.52 6.36
C VAL A 72 2.91 -12.86 6.02
N ALA A 73 3.57 -13.96 6.40
CA ALA A 73 2.97 -15.27 6.22
C ALA A 73 1.73 -15.42 7.14
N PRO A 74 0.58 -15.87 6.62
CA PRO A 74 -0.61 -16.05 7.45
C PRO A 74 -0.37 -17.16 8.49
N ILE A 75 -0.84 -16.92 9.72
CA ILE A 75 -0.73 -17.86 10.86
C ILE A 75 -1.49 -19.17 10.60
N LYS A 76 -2.52 -19.13 9.73
CA LYS A 76 -3.32 -20.29 9.32
C LYS A 76 -3.03 -20.58 7.85
N SER A 77 -2.55 -21.80 7.58
CA SER A 77 -2.16 -22.30 6.27
C SER A 77 -3.32 -22.25 5.27
N THR A 78 -3.52 -21.11 4.62
CA THR A 78 -4.35 -21.04 3.42
C THR A 78 -3.57 -21.70 2.28
N PRO A 79 -4.20 -22.54 1.44
CA PRO A 79 -3.50 -23.23 0.36
C PRO A 79 -2.91 -22.20 -0.62
N ALA A 80 -1.58 -22.16 -0.68
CA ALA A 80 -0.79 -21.17 -1.39
C ALA A 80 -1.07 -21.08 -2.91
N THR A 81 -1.71 -22.09 -3.49
CA THR A 81 -1.87 -22.25 -4.95
C THR A 81 -2.76 -21.18 -5.59
N ARG A 82 -3.79 -20.67 -4.90
CA ARG A 82 -4.64 -19.57 -5.45
C ARG A 82 -3.96 -18.20 -5.41
N LEU A 83 -2.96 -18.02 -4.56
CA LEU A 83 -2.38 -16.70 -4.30
C LEU A 83 -1.38 -16.28 -5.37
N ARG A 84 -0.80 -17.23 -6.12
CA ARG A 84 0.23 -16.93 -7.13
C ARG A 84 -0.27 -15.97 -8.22
N GLY A 85 -1.48 -16.19 -8.75
CA GLY A 85 -2.07 -15.31 -9.77
C GLY A 85 -2.32 -13.89 -9.26
N VAL A 86 -2.77 -13.77 -8.00
CA VAL A 86 -3.04 -12.50 -7.34
C VAL A 86 -1.76 -11.70 -7.14
N TRP A 87 -0.68 -12.36 -6.71
CA TRP A 87 0.62 -11.73 -6.55
C TRP A 87 1.16 -11.19 -7.87
N LEU A 88 1.07 -11.96 -8.96
CA LEU A 88 1.50 -11.49 -10.28
C LEU A 88 0.72 -10.26 -10.73
N ALA A 89 -0.60 -10.28 -10.54
CA ALA A 89 -1.46 -9.15 -10.87
C ALA A 89 -1.20 -7.91 -10.00
N ILE A 90 -0.77 -8.08 -8.75
CA ILE A 90 -0.32 -6.95 -7.93
C ILE A 90 1.02 -6.42 -8.43
N PHE A 91 2.01 -7.31 -8.61
CA PHE A 91 3.39 -6.93 -8.94
C PHE A 91 3.50 -6.17 -10.27
N GLN A 92 2.61 -6.41 -11.24
CA GLN A 92 2.60 -5.66 -12.50
C GLN A 92 2.38 -4.15 -12.30
N HIS A 93 1.77 -3.73 -11.18
CA HIS A 93 1.53 -2.32 -10.86
C HIS A 93 2.62 -1.71 -9.99
N LEU A 94 3.52 -2.51 -9.40
CA LEU A 94 4.47 -2.09 -8.37
C LEU A 94 5.84 -1.66 -8.93
N GLY A 95 5.86 -0.70 -9.85
CA GLY A 95 7.10 -0.26 -10.52
C GLY A 95 8.08 0.55 -9.66
N SER A 96 7.71 0.89 -8.41
CA SER A 96 8.42 1.86 -7.56
C SER A 96 8.97 1.30 -6.25
N VAL A 97 8.81 0.00 -6.01
CA VAL A 97 9.18 -0.64 -4.73
C VAL A 97 10.70 -0.59 -4.53
N ARG A 98 11.11 -0.02 -3.40
CA ARG A 98 12.51 0.12 -2.97
C ARG A 98 12.87 -0.88 -1.88
N LYS A 99 11.89 -1.30 -1.09
CA LYS A 99 12.05 -2.25 0.02
C LYS A 99 10.96 -3.30 -0.05
N LEU A 100 11.37 -4.57 -0.07
CA LEU A 100 10.50 -5.72 0.04
C LEU A 100 10.95 -6.55 1.24
N THR A 101 10.07 -6.70 2.24
CA THR A 101 10.33 -7.55 3.40
C THR A 101 9.38 -8.74 3.38
N VAL A 102 9.91 -9.96 3.41
CA VAL A 102 9.10 -11.15 3.66
C VAL A 102 9.33 -11.57 5.10
N LYS A 103 8.37 -11.30 5.97
CA LYS A 103 8.40 -11.71 7.36
C LYS A 103 7.85 -13.13 7.45
N GLY A 104 8.76 -14.10 7.31
CA GLY A 104 8.53 -15.46 7.81
C GLY A 104 8.55 -15.42 9.33
N PHE A 105 7.63 -16.14 9.96
CA PHE A 105 7.50 -16.32 11.42
C PHE A 105 8.79 -15.98 12.19
N LEU A 106 8.81 -14.81 12.85
CA LEU A 106 9.68 -14.63 14.01
C LEU A 106 8.84 -15.10 15.20
N PRO A 107 9.13 -16.26 15.79
CA PRO A 107 8.54 -16.60 17.07
C PRO A 107 9.03 -15.54 18.06
N HIS A 108 8.13 -14.72 18.56
CA HIS A 108 8.43 -13.82 19.66
C HIS A 108 8.84 -14.69 20.86
N MET A 109 10.03 -14.38 21.39
CA MET A 109 10.54 -14.81 22.70
C MET A 109 9.52 -14.61 23.81
#